data_AF-A0A5P9IM92-F1
#
_entry.id   AF-A0A5P9IM92-F1
#
_cell.length_a   1.000
_cell.length_b   1.000
_cell.length_c   1.000
_cell.angle_alpha   90.00
_cell.angle_beta   90.00
_cell.angle_gamma   90.00
#
_symmetry.space_group_name_H-M   'P 1'
#
loop_
_entity.id
_entity.type
_entity.pdbx_description
1 polymer ?
#
loop_
_entity_poly.entity_id
_entity_poly.type
_entity_poly.pdbx_seq_one_letter_code
_entity_poly.pdbx_strand_id
1 'polypeptide(L)'
;MEPIEQFRVNIDAARKYLDMYRELRQLRNLGVRGPLNAGNKYLLWLPRASIVSSMSSLDAYVHQVLYRYIPQFLKQADSIPEKLGDMVVRVSPIKNASHVGGAIQYVRSPTGPERLADAIRENVLNFQAYQAPDKVVEAYRVIGVTDVIQEVADRWRGPNTDRGHIASRLERYAKRRNQIAHEGDLDNNHEPREITPELGATCVDFIENVVSRMDQISINPNQ
;
A
#
# COMPACT_ATOMS: atom_id res chain seq x y z
N MET A 1 1.84 16.95 -5.66
CA MET A 1 0.77 15.97 -5.97
C MET A 1 0.36 15.36 -4.66
N GLU A 2 -0.93 15.40 -4.35
CA GLU A 2 -1.49 14.78 -3.15
C GLU A 2 -1.39 13.24 -3.24
N PRO A 3 -1.21 12.51 -2.12
CA PRO A 3 -1.12 11.06 -2.14
C PRO A 3 -2.26 10.38 -2.91
N ILE A 4 -3.49 10.88 -2.75
CA ILE A 4 -4.68 10.36 -3.43
C ILE A 4 -4.67 10.60 -4.95
N GLU A 5 -4.08 11.70 -5.42
CA GLU A 5 -3.98 12.00 -6.85
C GLU A 5 -3.03 11.02 -7.53
N GLN A 6 -1.87 10.74 -6.92
CA GLN A 6 -0.93 9.77 -7.44
C GLN A 6 -1.50 8.34 -7.38
N PHE A 7 -2.24 8.01 -6.32
CA PHE A 7 -2.95 6.74 -6.22
C PHE A 7 -3.94 6.55 -7.37
N ARG A 8 -4.75 7.57 -7.69
CA ARG A 8 -5.72 7.53 -8.80
C ARG A 8 -5.04 7.22 -10.13
N VAL A 9 -3.92 7.87 -10.43
CA VAL A 9 -3.12 7.57 -11.63
C VAL A 9 -2.67 6.10 -11.65
N ASN A 10 -2.19 5.58 -10.52
CA ASN A 10 -1.66 4.23 -10.44
C ASN A 10 -2.76 3.15 -10.53
N ILE A 11 -3.90 3.36 -9.85
CA ILE A 11 -5.01 2.41 -9.85
C ILE A 11 -5.73 2.40 -11.21
N ASP A 12 -5.80 3.54 -11.91
CA ASP A 12 -6.29 3.61 -13.29
C ASP A 12 -5.40 2.82 -14.24
N ALA A 13 -4.08 2.90 -14.08
CA ALA A 13 -3.14 2.06 -14.84
C ALA A 13 -3.37 0.56 -14.56
N ALA A 14 -3.68 0.17 -13.33
CA ALA A 14 -4.04 -1.22 -13.00
C ALA A 14 -5.31 -1.67 -13.74
N ARG A 15 -6.30 -0.77 -13.87
CA ARG A 15 -7.55 -1.00 -14.61
C ARG A 15 -7.30 -1.21 -16.12
N LYS A 16 -6.30 -0.52 -16.68
CA LYS A 16 -5.92 -0.68 -18.11
C LYS A 16 -5.47 -2.09 -18.48
N TYR A 17 -4.92 -2.88 -17.56
CA TYR A 17 -4.63 -4.28 -17.87
C TYR A 17 -5.90 -5.09 -18.18
N LEU A 18 -7.00 -4.80 -17.48
CA LEU A 18 -8.29 -5.46 -17.71
C LEU A 18 -8.94 -4.98 -19.01
N ASP A 19 -8.78 -3.70 -19.35
CA ASP A 19 -9.23 -3.15 -20.63
C ASP A 19 -8.47 -3.81 -21.79
N MET A 20 -7.13 -3.85 -21.71
CA MET A 20 -6.28 -4.54 -22.69
C MET A 20 -6.66 -6.02 -22.84
N TYR A 21 -7.02 -6.70 -21.75
CA TYR A 21 -7.48 -8.08 -21.82
C TYR A 21 -8.75 -8.21 -22.67
N ARG A 22 -9.74 -7.34 -22.47
CA ARG A 22 -11.00 -7.35 -23.21
C ARG A 22 -10.77 -7.01 -24.68
N GLU A 23 -9.97 -5.98 -24.96
CA GLU A 23 -9.62 -5.55 -26.32
C GLU A 23 -8.92 -6.66 -27.09
N LEU A 24 -7.90 -7.30 -26.51
CA LEU A 24 -7.17 -8.38 -27.17
C LEU A 24 -8.03 -9.62 -27.41
N ARG A 25 -9.00 -9.91 -26.53
CA ARG A 25 -9.97 -10.98 -26.78
C ARG A 25 -10.89 -10.65 -27.95
N GLN A 26 -11.37 -9.41 -28.01
CA GLN A 26 -12.24 -8.95 -29.10
C GLN A 26 -11.50 -9.01 -30.44
N LEU A 27 -10.27 -8.48 -30.50
CA LEU A 27 -9.43 -8.51 -31.71
C LEU A 27 -9.16 -9.92 -32.24
N ARG A 28 -9.24 -10.93 -31.36
CA ARG A 28 -9.00 -12.35 -31.70
C ARG A 28 -10.28 -13.16 -31.84
N ASN A 29 -11.45 -12.52 -31.82
CA ASN A 29 -12.75 -13.17 -31.89
C ASN A 29 -12.95 -14.26 -30.81
N LEU A 30 -12.38 -14.06 -29.61
CA LEU A 30 -12.47 -15.01 -28.49
C LEU A 30 -13.73 -14.79 -27.64
N GLY A 31 -14.57 -13.81 -27.99
CA GLY A 31 -15.72 -13.38 -27.19
C GLY A 31 -15.33 -12.76 -25.84
N VAL A 32 -16.33 -12.37 -25.06
CA VAL A 32 -16.16 -11.70 -23.75
C VAL A 32 -15.87 -12.70 -22.62
N ARG A 33 -16.44 -13.90 -22.71
CA ARG A 33 -16.31 -14.99 -21.74
C ARG A 33 -15.92 -16.29 -22.45
N GLY A 34 -15.50 -17.28 -21.68
CA GLY A 34 -15.22 -18.62 -22.17
C GLY A 34 -13.73 -19.00 -22.07
N PRO A 35 -13.44 -20.30 -22.16
CA PRO A 35 -12.11 -20.85 -21.94
C PRO A 35 -11.12 -20.33 -22.99
N LEU A 36 -9.89 -20.12 -22.56
CA LEU A 36 -8.77 -19.81 -23.44
C LEU A 36 -8.02 -21.12 -23.75
N ASN A 37 -7.63 -21.29 -25.00
CA ASN A 37 -6.76 -22.39 -25.42
C ASN A 37 -5.27 -22.04 -25.20
N ALA A 38 -4.38 -23.01 -25.44
CA ALA A 38 -2.93 -22.83 -25.26
C ALA A 38 -2.38 -21.62 -26.03
N GLY A 39 -2.90 -21.34 -27.24
CA GLY A 39 -2.47 -20.21 -28.07
C GLY A 39 -2.86 -18.84 -27.53
N ASN A 40 -3.75 -18.75 -26.53
CA ASN A 40 -4.25 -17.48 -26.00
C ASN A 40 -4.24 -17.39 -24.46
N LYS A 41 -3.84 -18.46 -23.76
CA LYS A 41 -3.83 -18.51 -22.29
C LYS A 41 -2.96 -17.42 -21.65
N TYR A 42 -1.95 -16.93 -22.38
CA TYR A 42 -1.10 -15.82 -21.93
C TYR A 42 -1.86 -14.51 -21.70
N LEU A 43 -3.06 -14.33 -22.28
CA LEU A 43 -3.89 -13.15 -21.98
C LEU A 43 -4.25 -13.07 -20.49
N LEU A 44 -4.25 -14.20 -19.77
CA LEU A 44 -4.47 -14.24 -18.32
C LEU A 44 -3.31 -13.61 -17.51
N TRP A 45 -2.19 -13.22 -18.14
CA TRP A 45 -1.17 -12.40 -17.48
C TRP A 45 -1.65 -10.96 -17.24
N LEU A 46 -2.63 -10.48 -17.98
CA LEU A 46 -3.18 -9.14 -17.81
C LEU A 46 -3.98 -9.00 -16.49
N PRO A 47 -4.93 -9.90 -16.16
CA PRO A 47 -5.52 -9.94 -14.82
C PRO A 47 -4.50 -10.15 -13.68
N ARG A 48 -3.39 -10.87 -13.92
CA ARG A 48 -2.31 -10.99 -12.91
C ARG A 48 -1.63 -9.64 -12.67
N ALA A 49 -1.27 -8.97 -13.76
CA ALA A 49 -0.68 -7.64 -13.71
C ALA A 49 -1.60 -6.64 -13.01
N SER A 50 -2.92 -6.70 -13.24
CA SER A 50 -3.87 -5.81 -12.55
C SER A 50 -3.85 -6.01 -11.03
N ILE A 51 -3.76 -7.25 -10.53
CA ILE A 51 -3.65 -7.52 -9.08
C ILE A 51 -2.35 -6.95 -8.52
N VAL A 52 -1.21 -7.23 -9.18
CA VAL A 52 0.10 -6.74 -8.74
C VAL A 52 0.12 -5.21 -8.72
N SER A 53 -0.32 -4.56 -9.80
CA SER A 53 -0.36 -3.10 -9.89
C SER A 53 -1.33 -2.46 -8.90
N SER A 54 -2.46 -3.09 -8.59
CA SER A 54 -3.38 -2.59 -7.56
C SER A 54 -2.73 -2.60 -6.17
N MET A 55 -2.10 -3.71 -5.78
CA MET A 55 -1.41 -3.81 -4.49
C MET A 55 -0.19 -2.90 -4.42
N SER A 56 0.53 -2.70 -5.51
CA SER A 56 1.62 -1.71 -5.59
C SER A 56 1.10 -0.28 -5.47
N SER A 57 -0.12 0.00 -5.94
CA SER A 57 -0.76 1.32 -5.79
C SER A 57 -1.10 1.60 -4.33
N LEU A 58 -1.64 0.62 -3.59
CA LEU A 58 -1.84 0.72 -2.14
C LEU A 58 -0.52 0.99 -1.41
N ASP A 59 0.51 0.20 -1.70
CA ASP A 59 1.82 0.34 -1.07
C ASP A 59 2.39 1.76 -1.26
N ALA A 60 2.43 2.23 -2.51
CA ALA A 60 2.89 3.57 -2.85
C ALA A 60 2.06 4.67 -2.19
N TYR A 61 0.74 4.48 -2.07
CA TYR A 61 -0.13 5.42 -1.38
C TYR A 61 0.24 5.54 0.10
N VAL A 62 0.37 4.42 0.81
CA VAL A 62 0.74 4.41 2.24
C VAL A 62 2.10 5.09 2.45
N HIS A 63 3.10 4.81 1.62
CA HIS A 63 4.39 5.51 1.66
C HIS A 63 4.23 7.03 1.52
N GLN A 64 3.44 7.49 0.57
CA GLN A 64 3.23 8.93 0.34
C GLN A 64 2.50 9.61 1.50
N VAL A 65 1.53 8.92 2.12
CA VAL A 65 0.89 9.39 3.36
C VAL A 65 1.95 9.57 4.46
N LEU A 66 2.78 8.56 4.70
CA LEU A 66 3.84 8.66 5.73
C LEU A 66 4.83 9.79 5.44
N TYR A 67 5.29 9.92 4.20
CA TYR A 67 6.22 10.97 3.80
C TYR A 67 5.64 12.37 3.96
N ARG A 68 4.32 12.51 3.81
CA ARG A 68 3.63 13.78 4.00
C ARG A 68 3.47 14.15 5.46
N TYR A 69 3.06 13.21 6.31
CA TYR A 69 2.63 13.51 7.68
C TYR A 69 3.73 13.40 8.73
N ILE A 70 4.72 12.52 8.56
CA ILE A 70 5.85 12.39 9.51
C ILE A 70 6.54 13.74 9.76
N PRO A 71 6.93 14.54 8.74
CA PRO A 71 7.53 15.85 8.98
C PRO A 71 6.65 16.79 9.82
N GLN A 72 5.32 16.68 9.71
CA GLN A 72 4.38 17.54 10.44
C GLN A 72 4.35 17.16 11.93
N PHE A 73 4.25 15.87 12.25
CA PHE A 73 4.32 15.39 13.62
C PHE A 73 5.66 15.74 14.28
N LEU A 74 6.78 15.59 13.56
CA LEU A 74 8.10 15.94 14.07
C LEU A 74 8.27 17.44 14.36
N LYS A 75 7.53 18.31 13.65
CA LYS A 75 7.50 19.77 13.93
C LYS A 75 6.65 20.13 15.13
N GLN A 76 5.62 19.35 15.42
CA GLN A 76 4.64 19.67 16.46
C GLN A 76 5.05 19.23 17.88
N ALA A 77 6.20 18.56 18.05
CA ALA A 77 6.96 18.20 19.27
C ALA A 77 6.19 17.62 20.49
N ASP A 78 5.05 18.19 20.86
CA ASP A 78 4.24 17.90 22.05
C ASP A 78 3.35 16.65 21.88
N SER A 79 3.22 16.10 20.66
CA SER A 79 2.33 14.95 20.38
C SER A 79 2.90 13.95 19.36
N ILE A 80 4.14 13.51 19.55
CA ILE A 80 4.74 12.47 18.70
C ILE A 80 4.10 11.10 19.05
N PRO A 81 3.46 10.40 18.09
CA PRO A 81 2.95 9.06 18.32
C PRO A 81 4.09 8.11 18.74
N GLU A 82 3.83 7.20 19.69
CA GLU A 82 4.84 6.28 20.23
C GLU A 82 5.62 5.55 19.12
N LYS A 83 4.91 5.06 18.10
CA LYS A 83 5.50 4.37 16.97
C LYS A 83 6.46 5.24 16.14
N LEU A 84 6.15 6.53 15.99
CA LEU A 84 7.06 7.48 15.36
C LEU A 84 8.28 7.76 16.26
N GLY A 85 8.06 7.86 17.58
CA GLY A 85 9.13 7.96 18.58
C GLY A 85 10.15 6.83 18.45
N ASP A 86 9.70 5.57 18.33
CA ASP A 86 10.57 4.41 18.12
C ASP A 86 11.43 4.55 16.85
N MET A 87 10.84 5.03 15.75
CA MET A 87 11.55 5.27 14.50
C MET A 87 12.61 6.36 14.66
N VAL A 88 12.28 7.45 15.35
CA VAL A 88 13.21 8.54 15.67
C VAL A 88 14.40 8.02 16.46
N VAL A 89 14.17 7.22 17.52
CA VAL A 89 15.23 6.62 18.32
C VAL A 89 16.14 5.74 17.46
N ARG A 90 15.56 4.95 16.55
CA ARG A 90 16.31 4.07 15.66
C ARG A 90 17.26 4.82 14.74
N VAL A 91 16.79 5.92 14.12
CA VAL A 91 17.61 6.70 13.17
C VAL A 91 18.43 7.80 13.84
N SER A 92 18.23 8.05 15.13
CA SER A 92 18.93 9.10 15.87
C SER A 92 20.46 8.91 15.77
N PRO A 93 21.21 9.99 15.47
CA PRO A 93 22.67 9.96 15.38
C PRO A 93 23.36 9.77 16.75
N ILE A 94 22.62 9.94 17.87
CA ILE A 94 23.16 9.76 19.23
C ILE A 94 23.24 8.26 19.53
N LYS A 95 24.39 7.65 19.21
CA LYS A 95 24.69 6.26 19.59
C LYS A 95 25.57 6.15 20.84
N ASN A 96 26.31 7.21 21.17
CA ASN A 96 27.20 7.30 22.32
C ASN A 96 27.54 8.78 22.66
N ALA A 97 28.27 8.99 23.76
CA ALA A 97 28.63 10.32 24.25
C ALA A 97 29.42 11.17 23.24
N SER A 98 30.27 10.57 22.41
CA SER A 98 31.05 11.28 21.39
C SER A 98 30.22 11.86 20.24
N HIS A 99 28.99 11.38 20.03
CA HIS A 99 28.09 11.89 18.97
C HIS A 99 27.13 12.98 19.46
N VAL A 100 27.13 13.30 20.76
CA VAL A 100 26.21 14.28 21.36
C VAL A 100 26.40 15.67 20.76
N GLY A 101 27.64 16.10 20.50
CA GLY A 101 27.92 17.41 19.89
C GLY A 101 27.26 17.60 18.53
N GLY A 102 27.38 16.61 17.64
CA GLY A 102 26.73 16.63 16.33
C GLY A 102 25.20 16.54 16.41
N ALA A 103 24.67 15.82 17.40
CA ALA A 103 23.24 15.73 17.62
C ALA A 103 22.63 17.01 18.20
N ILE A 104 23.36 17.75 19.05
CA ILE A 104 22.90 19.07 19.55
C ILE A 104 22.75 20.05 18.38
N GLN A 105 23.66 20.04 17.42
CA GLN A 105 23.54 20.87 16.21
C GLN A 105 22.34 20.46 15.36
N TYR A 106 22.07 19.16 15.27
CA TYR A 106 20.94 18.62 14.54
C TYR A 106 19.59 19.00 15.17
N VAL A 107 19.44 18.83 16.48
CA VAL A 107 18.22 19.17 17.24
C VAL A 107 17.95 20.67 17.22
N ARG A 108 19.00 21.50 17.22
CA ARG A 108 18.87 22.96 17.16
C ARG A 108 18.69 23.52 15.75
N SER A 109 18.84 22.69 14.71
CA SER A 109 18.68 23.15 13.33
C SER A 109 17.20 23.42 13.03
N PRO A 110 16.86 24.55 12.38
CA PRO A 110 15.51 24.78 11.85
C PRO A 110 15.05 23.70 10.87
N THR A 111 15.99 22.98 10.25
CA THR A 111 15.75 21.85 9.33
C THR A 111 15.86 20.48 9.98
N GLY A 112 15.99 20.42 11.31
CA GLY A 112 16.13 19.18 12.07
C GLY A 112 14.99 18.18 11.80
N PRO A 113 13.70 18.59 11.87
CA PRO A 113 12.56 17.72 11.57
C PRO A 113 12.58 17.15 10.15
N GLU A 114 12.92 17.94 9.14
CA GLU A 114 13.02 17.49 7.76
C GLU A 114 14.12 16.45 7.58
N ARG A 115 15.32 16.72 8.12
CA ARG A 115 16.44 15.78 8.06
C ARG A 115 16.13 14.46 8.79
N LEU A 116 15.27 14.51 9.80
CA LEU A 116 14.86 13.33 10.57
C LEU A 116 13.84 12.52 9.80
N ALA A 117 12.87 13.19 9.18
CA ALA A 117 11.95 12.55 8.25
C ALA A 117 12.70 11.89 7.08
N ASP A 118 13.70 12.56 6.50
CA ASP A 118 14.55 11.99 5.45
C ASP A 118 15.29 10.74 5.94
N ALA A 119 15.89 10.79 7.14
CA ALA A 119 16.56 9.64 7.73
C ALA A 119 15.58 8.47 7.99
N ILE A 120 14.38 8.74 8.49
CA ILE A 120 13.33 7.73 8.69
C ILE A 120 12.92 7.12 7.34
N ARG A 121 12.70 7.94 6.32
CA ARG A 121 12.38 7.48 4.97
C ARG A 121 13.44 6.53 4.44
N GLU A 122 14.70 6.98 4.46
CA GLU A 122 15.81 6.28 3.82
C GLU A 122 16.24 5.01 4.55
N ASN A 123 16.19 5.02 5.89
CA ASN A 123 16.72 3.92 6.71
C ASN A 123 15.65 2.99 7.27
N VAL A 124 14.37 3.39 7.25
CA VAL A 124 13.28 2.60 7.83
C VAL A 124 12.20 2.33 6.79
N LEU A 125 11.59 3.38 6.23
CA LEU A 125 10.36 3.21 5.45
C LEU A 125 10.63 2.55 4.10
N ASN A 126 11.65 2.97 3.34
CA ASN A 126 11.95 2.46 1.99
C ASN A 126 12.08 0.93 1.88
N PHE A 127 12.36 0.24 2.98
CA PHE A 127 12.51 -1.22 3.03
C PHE A 127 11.24 -1.96 3.47
N GLN A 128 10.15 -1.25 3.75
CA GLN A 128 8.88 -1.83 4.16
C GLN A 128 7.90 -1.91 3.00
N ALA A 129 7.15 -3.01 2.96
CA ALA A 129 5.99 -3.18 2.09
C ALA A 129 4.70 -3.10 2.93
N TYR A 130 3.81 -2.19 2.55
CA TYR A 130 2.54 -1.88 3.21
C TYR A 130 1.36 -2.46 2.43
N GLN A 131 1.42 -3.77 2.19
CA GLN A 131 0.42 -4.50 1.41
C GLN A 131 -0.41 -5.46 2.27
N ALA A 132 0.15 -5.96 3.37
CA ALA A 132 -0.54 -6.80 4.32
C ALA A 132 -1.29 -5.95 5.38
N PRO A 133 -2.42 -6.43 5.93
CA PRO A 133 -3.24 -5.64 6.85
C PRO A 133 -2.51 -5.17 8.10
N ASP A 134 -1.70 -6.04 8.71
CA ASP A 134 -0.88 -5.72 9.87
C ASP A 134 0.13 -4.62 9.56
N LYS A 135 0.79 -4.67 8.39
CA LYS A 135 1.75 -3.66 7.95
C LYS A 135 1.08 -2.32 7.70
N VAL A 136 -0.13 -2.31 7.15
CA VAL A 136 -0.91 -1.08 6.94
C VAL A 136 -1.32 -0.46 8.27
N VAL A 137 -1.75 -1.26 9.25
CA VAL A 137 -2.04 -0.78 10.62
C VAL A 137 -0.79 -0.20 11.28
N GLU A 138 0.34 -0.91 11.23
CA GLU A 138 1.60 -0.45 11.80
C GLU A 138 2.12 0.84 11.16
N ALA A 139 1.91 1.01 9.85
CA ALA A 139 2.21 2.27 9.17
C ALA A 139 1.37 3.43 9.74
N TYR A 140 0.05 3.24 9.86
CA TYR A 140 -0.85 4.29 10.30
C TYR A 140 -0.67 4.68 11.78
N ARG A 141 -0.16 3.77 12.61
CA ARG A 141 0.26 4.09 13.99
C ARG A 141 1.38 5.12 14.06
N VAL A 142 2.23 5.21 13.03
CA VAL A 142 3.28 6.24 12.93
C VAL A 142 2.67 7.64 12.87
N ILE A 143 1.45 7.77 12.35
CA ILE A 143 0.73 9.04 12.21
C ILE A 143 -0.46 9.14 13.17
N GLY A 144 -0.43 8.40 14.28
CA GLY A 144 -1.40 8.52 15.36
C GLY A 144 -2.68 7.67 15.22
N VAL A 145 -2.87 6.95 14.12
CA VAL A 145 -4.09 6.15 13.89
C VAL A 145 -3.86 4.71 14.39
N THR A 146 -4.59 4.30 15.44
CA THR A 146 -4.36 3.03 16.14
C THR A 146 -4.71 1.79 15.30
N ASP A 147 -5.85 1.81 14.60
CA ASP A 147 -6.31 0.73 13.71
C ASP A 147 -7.04 1.31 12.49
N VAL A 148 -6.28 1.63 11.45
CA VAL A 148 -6.84 2.19 10.21
C VAL A 148 -7.83 1.24 9.52
N ILE A 149 -7.70 -0.08 9.71
CA ILE A 149 -8.60 -1.04 9.08
C ILE A 149 -9.97 -1.03 9.76
N GLN A 150 -10.00 -0.86 11.10
CA GLN A 150 -11.24 -0.62 11.83
C GLN A 150 -11.89 0.70 11.38
N GLU A 151 -11.11 1.78 11.30
CA GLU A 151 -11.62 3.08 10.84
C GLU A 151 -12.18 3.02 9.40
N VAL A 152 -11.55 2.25 8.52
CA VAL A 152 -12.07 1.99 7.16
C VAL A 152 -13.38 1.21 7.23
N ALA A 153 -13.47 0.19 8.08
CA ALA A 153 -14.68 -0.61 8.27
C ALA A 153 -15.86 0.25 8.75
N ASP A 154 -15.63 1.13 9.71
CA ASP A 154 -16.66 2.02 10.27
C ASP A 154 -17.21 3.00 9.21
N ARG A 155 -16.40 3.33 8.20
CA ARG A 155 -16.78 4.17 7.04
C ARG A 155 -17.31 3.36 5.85
N TRP A 156 -17.30 2.03 5.91
CA TRP A 156 -17.70 1.18 4.81
C TRP A 156 -19.06 0.53 5.07
N ARG A 157 -20.11 1.13 4.51
CA ARG A 157 -21.47 0.57 4.52
C ARG A 157 -21.60 -0.57 3.51
N GLY A 158 -22.11 -1.72 3.96
CA GLY A 158 -22.43 -2.85 3.08
C GLY A 158 -22.22 -4.21 3.76
N PRO A 159 -22.48 -5.30 3.04
CA PRO A 159 -22.15 -6.64 3.52
C PRO A 159 -20.65 -6.90 3.42
N ASN A 160 -20.11 -7.67 4.37
CA ASN A 160 -18.70 -8.11 4.41
C ASN A 160 -17.69 -6.94 4.44
N THR A 161 -18.05 -5.88 5.17
CA THR A 161 -17.23 -4.66 5.31
C THR A 161 -16.77 -4.40 6.74
N ASP A 162 -16.97 -5.34 7.67
CA ASP A 162 -16.34 -5.26 8.98
C ASP A 162 -14.82 -5.46 8.87
N ARG A 163 -14.11 -5.02 9.92
CA ARG A 163 -12.65 -5.09 10.02
C ARG A 163 -12.08 -6.47 9.67
N GLY A 164 -12.73 -7.55 10.14
CA GLY A 164 -12.28 -8.92 9.90
C GLY A 164 -12.36 -9.30 8.42
N HIS A 165 -13.47 -8.99 7.77
CA HIS A 165 -13.63 -9.24 6.33
C HIS A 165 -12.68 -8.40 5.48
N ILE A 166 -12.48 -7.11 5.81
CA ILE A 166 -11.55 -6.24 5.09
C ILE A 166 -10.12 -6.75 5.23
N ALA A 167 -9.67 -7.02 6.46
CA ALA A 167 -8.33 -7.55 6.72
C ALA A 167 -8.12 -8.89 5.99
N SER A 168 -9.06 -9.82 6.11
CA SER A 168 -8.98 -11.13 5.44
C SER A 168 -8.91 -10.99 3.92
N ARG A 169 -9.67 -10.06 3.33
CA ARG A 169 -9.66 -9.84 1.88
C ARG A 169 -8.36 -9.19 1.41
N LEU A 170 -7.85 -8.21 2.15
CA LEU A 170 -6.56 -7.59 1.87
C LEU A 170 -5.42 -8.62 1.97
N GLU A 171 -5.42 -9.46 3.01
CA GLU A 171 -4.45 -10.56 3.18
C GLU A 171 -4.47 -11.53 1.99
N ARG A 172 -5.66 -11.92 1.53
CA ARG A 172 -5.78 -12.79 0.33
C ARG A 172 -5.18 -12.15 -0.91
N TYR A 173 -5.36 -10.84 -1.13
CA TYR A 173 -4.77 -10.15 -2.28
C TYR A 173 -3.26 -9.96 -2.13
N ALA A 174 -2.77 -9.65 -0.92
CA ALA A 174 -1.33 -9.60 -0.63
C ALA A 174 -0.66 -10.96 -0.92
N LYS A 175 -1.26 -12.06 -0.46
CA LYS A 175 -0.81 -13.42 -0.78
C LYS A 175 -0.82 -13.69 -2.28
N ARG A 176 -1.91 -13.34 -2.97
CA ARG A 176 -2.01 -13.54 -4.44
C ARG A 176 -0.95 -12.75 -5.19
N ARG A 177 -0.66 -11.50 -4.77
CA ARG A 177 0.40 -10.68 -5.35
C ARG A 177 1.77 -11.32 -5.15
N ASN A 178 2.06 -11.86 -3.97
CA ASN A 178 3.33 -12.54 -3.71
C ASN A 178 3.48 -13.81 -4.56
N GLN A 179 2.41 -14.58 -4.70
CA GLN A 179 2.37 -15.73 -5.61
C GLN A 179 2.72 -15.33 -7.04
N ILE A 180 2.19 -14.21 -7.54
CA ILE A 180 2.46 -13.73 -8.90
C ILE A 180 3.89 -13.18 -9.04
N ALA A 181 4.29 -12.29 -8.14
CA ALA A 181 5.51 -11.50 -8.28
C ALA A 181 6.78 -12.22 -7.81
N HIS A 182 6.67 -13.18 -6.89
CA HIS A 182 7.81 -13.83 -6.24
C HIS A 182 7.85 -15.35 -6.42
N GLU A 183 6.70 -16.01 -6.56
CA GLU A 183 6.63 -17.48 -6.70
C GLU A 183 6.44 -17.96 -8.14
N GLY A 184 6.48 -17.07 -9.13
CA GLY A 184 6.26 -17.41 -10.55
C GLY A 184 4.83 -17.82 -10.91
N ASP A 185 3.90 -17.63 -9.97
CA ASP A 185 2.51 -18.05 -10.04
C ASP A 185 2.22 -19.53 -10.32
N LEU A 186 3.05 -20.43 -9.80
CA LEU A 186 2.94 -21.87 -10.04
C LEU A 186 2.26 -22.62 -8.89
N ASP A 187 1.37 -23.56 -9.19
CA ASP A 187 0.78 -24.47 -8.21
C ASP A 187 1.76 -25.60 -7.81
N ASN A 188 1.31 -26.53 -6.97
CA ASN A 188 2.14 -27.66 -6.51
C ASN A 188 2.56 -28.62 -7.63
N ASN A 189 1.87 -28.58 -8.77
CA ASN A 189 2.18 -29.38 -9.95
C ASN A 189 3.06 -28.60 -10.95
N HIS A 190 3.58 -27.43 -10.57
CA HIS A 190 4.33 -26.52 -11.43
C HIS A 190 3.54 -25.97 -12.62
N GLU A 191 2.21 -25.97 -12.52
CA GLU A 191 1.33 -25.37 -13.52
C GLU A 191 0.93 -23.94 -13.10
N PRO A 192 0.70 -23.01 -14.05
CA PRO A 192 0.23 -21.67 -13.70
C PRO A 192 -1.11 -21.73 -12.96
N ARG A 193 -1.16 -21.16 -11.75
CA ARG A 193 -2.37 -21.11 -10.92
C ARG A 193 -3.53 -20.47 -11.68
N GLU A 194 -4.75 -20.91 -11.40
CA GLU A 194 -5.92 -20.32 -12.05
C GLU A 194 -6.09 -18.84 -11.69
N ILE A 195 -6.59 -18.07 -12.65
CA ILE A 195 -6.98 -16.68 -12.44
C ILE A 195 -8.14 -16.34 -13.37
N THR A 196 -9.04 -15.50 -12.88
CA THR A 196 -10.13 -14.93 -13.67
C THR A 196 -9.95 -13.41 -13.81
N PRO A 197 -10.39 -12.81 -14.93
CA PRO A 197 -10.46 -11.35 -15.07
C PRO A 197 -11.27 -10.69 -13.94
N GLU A 198 -12.31 -11.37 -13.46
CA GLU A 198 -13.15 -10.93 -12.35
C GLU A 198 -12.36 -10.83 -11.04
N LEU A 199 -11.41 -11.73 -10.78
CA LEU A 199 -10.53 -11.62 -9.61
C LEU A 199 -9.66 -10.35 -9.70
N GLY A 200 -9.15 -10.04 -10.90
CA GLY A 200 -8.40 -8.81 -11.15
C GLY A 200 -9.26 -7.56 -10.93
N ALA A 201 -10.47 -7.53 -11.50
CA ALA A 201 -11.40 -6.41 -11.35
C ALA A 201 -11.81 -6.19 -9.88
N THR A 202 -12.20 -7.26 -9.18
CA THR A 202 -12.59 -7.19 -7.77
C THR A 202 -11.45 -6.78 -6.84
N CYS A 203 -10.19 -7.05 -7.23
CA CYS A 203 -9.02 -6.55 -6.51
C CYS A 203 -8.86 -5.04 -6.69
N VAL A 204 -8.89 -4.55 -7.94
CA VAL A 204 -8.79 -3.11 -8.26
C VAL A 204 -9.86 -2.33 -7.48
N ASP A 205 -11.13 -2.73 -7.62
CA ASP A 205 -12.25 -2.01 -6.99
C ASP A 205 -12.19 -2.08 -5.45
N PHE A 206 -11.70 -3.20 -4.89
CA PHE A 206 -11.52 -3.32 -3.45
C PHE A 206 -10.44 -2.36 -2.94
N ILE A 207 -9.27 -2.32 -3.59
CA ILE A 207 -8.16 -1.46 -3.20
C ILE A 207 -8.53 0.02 -3.35
N GLU A 208 -9.24 0.39 -4.41
CA GLU A 208 -9.77 1.74 -4.58
C GLU A 208 -10.73 2.15 -3.44
N ASN A 209 -11.61 1.23 -3.01
CA ASN A 209 -12.52 1.48 -1.89
C ASN A 209 -11.81 1.56 -0.54
N VAL A 210 -10.77 0.77 -0.32
CA VAL A 210 -9.93 0.84 0.89
C VAL A 210 -9.20 2.18 0.94
N VAL A 211 -8.46 2.52 -0.11
CA VAL A 211 -7.63 3.73 -0.15
C VAL A 211 -8.47 5.00 -0.07
N SER A 212 -9.61 5.07 -0.76
CA SER A 212 -10.49 6.25 -0.67
C SER A 212 -10.99 6.55 0.76
N ARG A 213 -11.13 5.52 1.61
CA ARG A 213 -11.49 5.68 3.03
C ARG A 213 -10.28 5.96 3.91
N MET A 214 -9.14 5.32 3.63
CA MET A 214 -7.87 5.64 4.27
C MET A 214 -7.51 7.12 4.09
N ASP A 215 -7.80 7.70 2.93
CA ASP A 215 -7.57 9.10 2.63
C ASP A 215 -8.40 10.05 3.48
N GLN A 216 -9.68 9.72 3.68
CA GLN A 216 -10.56 10.47 4.57
C GLN A 216 -10.07 10.47 6.03
N ILE A 217 -9.43 9.38 6.46
CA ILE A 217 -8.84 9.24 7.79
C ILE A 217 -7.54 10.06 7.88
N SER A 218 -6.67 9.97 6.88
CA SER A 218 -5.38 10.66 6.84
C SER A 218 -5.49 12.19 6.84
N ILE A 219 -6.59 12.76 6.35
CA ILE A 219 -6.81 14.21 6.35
C ILE A 219 -7.07 14.75 7.77
N ASN A 220 -7.55 13.92 8.70
CA ASN A 220 -7.88 14.31 10.08
C ASN A 220 -7.29 13.34 11.13
N PRO A 221 -5.96 13.23 11.28
CA PRO A 221 -5.35 12.26 12.20
C PRO A 221 -5.56 12.60 13.69
N ASN A 222 -6.14 13.76 14.02
CA ASN A 222 -6.34 14.28 15.38
C ASN A 222 -7.82 14.33 15.82
N GLN A 223 -8.71 13.56 15.18
CA GLN A 223 -10.08 13.32 15.69
C GLN A 223 -10.14 12.04 16.51
#